data_AF-A0A3B4DGY4-F1
#
_entry.id   AF-A0A3B4DGY4-F1
#
_cell.length_a   1.000
_cell.length_b   1.000
_cell.length_c   1.000
_cell.angle_alpha   90.00
_cell.angle_beta   90.00
_cell.angle_gamma   90.00
#
_symmetry.space_group_name_H-M   'P 1'
#
loop_
_entity.id
_entity.type
_entity.pdbx_description
1 polymer ?
#
loop_
_entity_poly.entity_id
_entity_poly.type
_entity_poly.pdbx_seq_one_letter_code
_entity_poly.pdbx_strand_id
1 'polypeptide(L)'
;MRYADSAMVDTQTFSWPMGFSLSTLDLEELDDSSHSLDMKPFSTLDYATISGVEYEPSPPQSEMTHMMDLTHMYSYRAHETNYRAQESNYRAHENSYRTQENSYRTQENSYRTQENSYRTQENCYRAQENNYRAQEHNYRTQESSYRVQEPQSSIKLEPESPPQYAENSMSFSKLHEDPSTSVLNIECRVCGDKASGFHYGVHACEGCKGFFRRTIRLKLVYDHCDLHCRIHKKSRNKCQYCRFQKCLMVGMSHNAIRFGRMPQAEKEKLLAEFSTDMDHMHPEAADLKSLAKQLYESYLKNFPLTKAKARAILSGKTSDNAPFVIHDMKSLVEGEQFINCQQLPRNEQLRANMGAMQSELHREVELRFFHSCQSRSAEAVSEVTEFAKSIPGFVNLDLNDQVTLLKYGVIEVLILMMAPLMNKDGTLISYGQIFMTREFLKSLRKPFGEMMEPKFEFSVKFNMLELDDSDMALFLAVIILSGDRPGLLNVKPIEELQENVLHSMELHLKASHPDSLHLFAKVLQKMTDLRQLVAHHVQLMQLMKESEIDLYLHPLLQEIMRDLY
;
A
#
# COMPACT_ATOMS: atom_id res chain seq x y z
N MET A 1 -54.97 39.88 -30.95
CA MET A 1 -54.12 39.32 -32.03
C MET A 1 -52.95 38.60 -31.36
N ARG A 2 -52.89 37.26 -31.44
CA ARG A 2 -51.78 36.33 -31.07
C ARG A 2 -51.15 36.37 -29.65
N TYR A 3 -51.71 35.53 -28.77
CA TYR A 3 -51.13 34.44 -27.93
C TYR A 3 -49.63 34.31 -27.54
N ALA A 4 -49.47 33.65 -26.36
CA ALA A 4 -48.44 32.69 -25.88
C ALA A 4 -47.15 33.21 -25.19
N ASP A 5 -46.60 32.56 -24.15
CA ASP A 5 -47.14 31.62 -23.13
C ASP A 5 -46.16 31.50 -21.93
N SER A 6 -46.61 30.92 -20.79
CA SER A 6 -45.83 30.79 -19.54
C SER A 6 -45.27 29.37 -19.28
N ALA A 7 -44.09 29.30 -18.64
CA ALA A 7 -43.62 28.21 -17.76
C ALA A 7 -42.51 28.78 -16.86
N MET A 8 -42.66 29.00 -15.55
CA MET A 8 -42.80 28.03 -14.44
C MET A 8 -41.72 26.93 -14.46
N VAL A 9 -40.79 27.02 -13.50
CA VAL A 9 -39.75 26.03 -13.22
C VAL A 9 -40.06 25.41 -11.85
N ASP A 10 -40.33 24.11 -11.82
CA ASP A 10 -40.62 23.38 -10.59
C ASP A 10 -39.37 23.13 -9.75
N THR A 11 -39.36 23.62 -8.52
CA THR A 11 -38.46 23.15 -7.46
C THR A 11 -39.01 21.86 -6.85
N GLN A 12 -38.42 20.70 -7.18
CA GLN A 12 -38.70 19.45 -6.46
C GLN A 12 -37.43 18.93 -5.77
N THR A 13 -37.40 19.11 -4.45
CA THR A 13 -36.51 18.41 -3.53
C THR A 13 -36.87 16.92 -3.48
N PHE A 14 -35.92 16.02 -3.70
CA PHE A 14 -36.12 14.58 -3.51
C PHE A 14 -35.14 13.95 -2.52
N SER A 15 -35.72 13.23 -1.57
CA SER A 15 -35.06 12.42 -0.56
C SER A 15 -34.87 10.97 -1.03
N TRP A 16 -33.79 10.33 -0.58
CA TRP A 16 -33.45 8.94 -0.94
C TRP A 16 -34.22 7.92 -0.07
N PRO A 17 -34.85 6.87 -0.65
CA PRO A 17 -35.44 5.77 0.10
C PRO A 17 -34.47 4.57 0.25
N MET A 18 -34.55 3.86 1.39
CA MET A 18 -33.70 2.71 1.71
C MET A 18 -34.41 1.36 1.55
N GLY A 19 -33.71 0.41 0.90
CA GLY A 19 -33.53 -1.01 1.29
C GLY A 19 -34.72 -1.97 1.44
N PHE A 20 -34.59 -3.18 0.88
CA PHE A 20 -35.27 -4.40 1.34
C PHE A 20 -34.38 -5.66 1.15
N SER A 21 -34.76 -6.77 1.79
CA SER A 21 -33.92 -7.96 2.09
C SER A 21 -34.70 -9.27 1.90
N LEU A 22 -34.03 -10.42 2.09
CA LEU A 22 -34.49 -11.84 2.11
C LEU A 22 -34.59 -12.54 0.72
N SER A 23 -34.41 -13.85 0.51
CA SER A 23 -33.68 -14.97 1.16
C SER A 23 -34.07 -16.30 0.47
N THR A 24 -33.10 -16.99 -0.14
CA THR A 24 -32.77 -18.44 0.00
C THR A 24 -33.71 -19.59 -0.45
N LEU A 25 -33.08 -20.74 -0.77
CA LEU A 25 -33.61 -22.08 -1.14
C LEU A 25 -33.97 -22.22 -2.65
N ASP A 26 -33.65 -23.30 -3.39
CA ASP A 26 -32.90 -24.54 -3.07
C ASP A 26 -32.18 -25.11 -4.33
N LEU A 27 -31.41 -26.21 -4.16
CA LEU A 27 -30.38 -26.70 -5.11
C LEU A 27 -30.42 -28.25 -5.22
N GLU A 28 -30.32 -28.83 -6.41
CA GLU A 28 -30.02 -30.27 -6.69
C GLU A 28 -29.35 -30.37 -8.09
N GLU A 29 -28.10 -30.87 -8.20
CA GLU A 29 -27.69 -32.17 -8.80
C GLU A 29 -27.79 -32.27 -10.36
N LEU A 30 -26.87 -32.88 -11.15
CA LEU A 30 -25.66 -33.71 -10.93
C LEU A 30 -24.83 -33.82 -12.27
N ASP A 31 -23.51 -34.10 -12.19
CA ASP A 31 -22.63 -34.87 -13.13
C ASP A 31 -22.57 -34.62 -14.68
N ASP A 32 -21.54 -35.00 -15.45
CA ASP A 32 -20.12 -35.39 -15.22
C ASP A 32 -19.33 -35.33 -16.57
N SER A 33 -18.00 -35.48 -16.47
CA SER A 33 -17.08 -36.13 -17.43
C SER A 33 -16.26 -35.26 -18.39
N SER A 34 -15.01 -35.69 -18.56
CA SER A 34 -13.88 -34.97 -19.16
C SER A 34 -13.19 -35.83 -20.22
N HIS A 35 -12.48 -35.22 -21.19
CA HIS A 35 -11.36 -35.88 -21.88
C HIS A 35 -10.32 -34.88 -22.41
N SER A 36 -9.05 -35.30 -22.39
CA SER A 36 -7.85 -34.56 -22.75
C SER A 36 -7.09 -35.24 -23.90
N LEU A 37 -6.29 -34.48 -24.69
CA LEU A 37 -5.12 -34.99 -25.43
C LEU A 37 -4.07 -33.88 -25.64
N ASP A 38 -2.81 -34.29 -25.84
CA ASP A 38 -1.57 -33.50 -25.75
C ASP A 38 -0.59 -33.88 -26.89
N MET A 39 0.34 -32.99 -27.32
CA MET A 39 1.36 -33.30 -28.35
C MET A 39 2.55 -32.30 -28.41
N LYS A 40 3.74 -32.77 -28.87
CA LYS A 40 5.05 -32.06 -28.84
C LYS A 40 5.77 -31.98 -30.22
N PRO A 41 6.79 -31.10 -30.41
CA PRO A 41 7.38 -30.77 -31.73
C PRO A 41 8.80 -31.33 -32.03
N PHE A 42 9.33 -31.07 -33.24
CA PHE A 42 10.63 -31.51 -33.81
C PHE A 42 11.49 -30.37 -34.43
N SER A 43 12.76 -30.63 -34.78
CA SER A 43 13.82 -29.69 -35.23
C SER A 43 14.75 -30.25 -36.34
N THR A 44 15.52 -29.40 -37.06
CA THR A 44 16.62 -29.80 -38.01
C THR A 44 17.68 -28.70 -38.30
N LEU A 45 18.80 -29.05 -38.99
CA LEU A 45 20.08 -28.32 -39.09
C LEU A 45 20.66 -28.14 -40.54
N ASP A 46 21.78 -27.39 -40.64
CA ASP A 46 22.64 -26.86 -41.75
C ASP A 46 23.10 -27.74 -42.96
N TYR A 47 23.66 -27.11 -44.03
CA TYR A 47 25.02 -27.37 -44.65
C TYR A 47 25.43 -26.39 -45.80
N ALA A 48 26.68 -26.43 -46.33
CA ALA A 48 27.31 -25.34 -47.13
C ALA A 48 28.32 -25.72 -48.29
N THR A 49 28.49 -24.78 -49.27
CA THR A 49 29.67 -24.39 -50.14
C THR A 49 30.39 -25.35 -51.14
N ILE A 50 30.81 -24.86 -52.34
CA ILE A 50 32.15 -24.99 -53.06
C ILE A 50 32.13 -24.45 -54.55
N SER A 51 33.30 -24.32 -55.22
CA SER A 51 33.70 -23.34 -56.28
C SER A 51 34.48 -23.87 -57.53
N GLY A 52 34.64 -23.06 -58.61
CA GLY A 52 35.64 -23.20 -59.72
C GLY A 52 35.21 -22.60 -61.09
N VAL A 53 35.98 -22.38 -62.19
CA VAL A 53 37.43 -22.17 -62.56
C VAL A 53 37.48 -21.34 -63.91
N GLU A 54 38.65 -21.00 -64.48
CA GLU A 54 38.99 -19.99 -65.54
C GLU A 54 39.06 -20.45 -67.03
N TYR A 55 39.01 -19.50 -68.00
CA TYR A 55 39.87 -19.41 -69.22
C TYR A 55 39.70 -18.05 -69.99
N GLU A 56 40.74 -17.56 -70.70
CA GLU A 56 40.77 -16.35 -71.57
C GLU A 56 40.98 -16.74 -73.08
N PRO A 57 40.75 -15.92 -74.14
CA PRO A 57 41.21 -14.51 -74.31
C PRO A 57 40.26 -13.52 -75.03
N SER A 58 40.73 -12.28 -75.22
CA SER A 58 40.04 -11.01 -75.59
C SER A 58 40.31 -10.53 -77.05
N PRO A 59 39.75 -9.40 -77.58
CA PRO A 59 38.49 -8.67 -77.34
C PRO A 59 37.69 -8.38 -78.66
N PRO A 60 36.52 -7.69 -78.67
CA PRO A 60 36.53 -6.21 -78.80
C PRO A 60 35.37 -5.42 -78.12
N GLN A 61 35.65 -4.16 -77.77
CA GLN A 61 34.69 -3.04 -77.69
C GLN A 61 33.43 -3.20 -76.80
N SER A 62 33.61 -3.46 -75.50
CA SER A 62 32.54 -3.33 -74.47
C SER A 62 33.05 -2.90 -73.07
N GLU A 63 34.34 -2.60 -72.93
CA GLU A 63 35.02 -2.71 -71.62
C GLU A 63 34.78 -1.57 -70.62
N MET A 64 34.23 -0.41 -71.03
CA MET A 64 34.07 0.70 -70.09
C MET A 64 32.82 0.58 -69.20
N THR A 65 31.73 0.01 -69.72
CA THR A 65 30.51 -0.29 -68.93
C THR A 65 30.68 -1.55 -68.07
N HIS A 66 31.30 -2.60 -68.62
CA HIS A 66 31.46 -3.87 -67.90
C HIS A 66 32.42 -3.78 -66.70
N MET A 67 33.44 -2.92 -66.78
CA MET A 67 34.42 -2.73 -65.69
C MET A 67 33.83 -1.95 -64.51
N MET A 68 32.93 -0.99 -64.75
CA MET A 68 32.19 -0.29 -63.68
C MET A 68 31.25 -1.24 -62.94
N ASP A 69 30.56 -2.12 -63.67
CA ASP A 69 29.60 -3.07 -63.10
C ASP A 69 30.30 -4.18 -62.27
N LEU A 70 31.45 -4.69 -62.75
CA LEU A 70 32.30 -5.58 -61.95
C LEU A 70 32.78 -4.90 -60.66
N THR A 71 33.22 -3.65 -60.74
CA THR A 71 33.70 -2.89 -59.57
C THR A 71 32.59 -2.66 -58.54
N HIS A 72 31.36 -2.37 -58.99
CA HIS A 72 30.18 -2.31 -58.13
C HIS A 72 29.84 -3.66 -57.49
N MET A 73 29.92 -4.76 -58.24
CA MET A 73 29.64 -6.11 -57.75
C MET A 73 30.68 -6.59 -56.72
N TYR A 74 31.96 -6.26 -56.90
CA TYR A 74 33.01 -6.49 -55.90
C TYR A 74 32.83 -5.60 -54.66
N SER A 75 32.46 -4.32 -54.81
CA SER A 75 32.21 -3.44 -53.66
C SER A 75 30.98 -3.89 -52.85
N TYR A 76 29.92 -4.36 -53.52
CA TYR A 76 28.73 -4.92 -52.88
C TYR A 76 29.05 -6.21 -52.13
N ARG A 77 29.82 -7.13 -52.73
CA ARG A 77 30.29 -8.36 -52.07
C ARG A 77 31.17 -8.07 -50.87
N ALA A 78 32.05 -7.06 -50.95
CA ALA A 78 32.87 -6.61 -49.83
C ALA A 78 32.02 -6.01 -48.69
N HIS A 79 30.99 -5.22 -49.03
CA HIS A 79 30.00 -4.72 -48.07
C HIS A 79 29.21 -5.85 -47.40
N GLU A 80 28.81 -6.88 -48.16
CA GLU A 80 28.10 -8.05 -47.63
C GLU A 80 28.99 -8.86 -46.67
N THR A 81 30.28 -9.07 -47.01
CA THR A 81 31.21 -9.74 -46.08
C THR A 81 31.46 -8.92 -44.81
N ASN A 82 31.54 -7.58 -44.91
CA ASN A 82 31.64 -6.71 -43.74
C ASN A 82 30.37 -6.77 -42.87
N TYR A 83 29.18 -6.78 -43.48
CA TYR A 83 27.92 -6.89 -42.77
C TYR A 83 27.79 -8.25 -42.05
N ARG A 84 28.13 -9.36 -42.71
CA ARG A 84 28.16 -10.70 -42.09
C ARG A 84 29.18 -10.79 -40.95
N ALA A 85 30.34 -10.14 -41.08
CA ALA A 85 31.33 -10.07 -40.00
C ALA A 85 30.81 -9.24 -38.80
N GLN A 86 30.12 -8.13 -39.07
CA GLN A 86 29.50 -7.29 -38.05
C GLN A 86 28.35 -8.01 -37.33
N GLU A 87 27.53 -8.77 -38.05
CA GLU A 87 26.48 -9.62 -37.48
C GLU A 87 27.06 -10.74 -36.59
N SER A 88 28.15 -11.38 -37.03
CA SER A 88 28.88 -12.38 -36.25
C SER A 88 29.40 -11.80 -34.92
N ASN A 89 29.98 -10.59 -34.96
CA ASN A 89 30.41 -9.87 -33.76
C ASN A 89 29.22 -9.51 -32.83
N TYR A 90 28.06 -9.16 -33.39
CA TYR A 90 26.87 -8.86 -32.60
C TYR A 90 26.33 -10.10 -31.89
N ARG A 91 26.25 -11.24 -32.59
CA ARG A 91 25.88 -12.55 -32.01
C ARG A 91 26.89 -13.01 -30.94
N ALA A 92 28.18 -12.74 -31.13
CA ALA A 92 29.21 -13.02 -30.11
C ALA A 92 29.00 -12.18 -28.84
N HIS A 93 28.66 -10.88 -28.98
CA HIS A 93 28.30 -10.03 -27.86
C HIS A 93 27.03 -10.50 -27.14
N GLU A 94 25.98 -10.86 -27.88
CA GLU A 94 24.73 -11.39 -27.31
C GLU A 94 24.97 -12.66 -26.48
N ASN A 95 25.78 -13.60 -27.00
CA ASN A 95 26.19 -14.79 -26.27
C ASN A 95 27.01 -14.48 -25.00
N SER A 96 27.85 -13.45 -25.04
CA SER A 96 28.60 -12.97 -23.86
C SER A 96 27.66 -12.44 -22.77
N TYR A 97 26.68 -11.59 -23.14
CA TYR A 97 25.65 -11.10 -22.21
C TYR A 97 24.80 -12.24 -21.64
N ARG A 98 24.36 -13.19 -22.46
CA ARG A 98 23.60 -14.38 -22.01
C ARG A 98 24.42 -15.27 -21.07
N THR A 99 25.74 -15.37 -21.26
CA THR A 99 26.64 -16.07 -20.33
C THR A 99 26.75 -15.35 -18.99
N GLN A 100 26.82 -14.02 -19.01
CA GLN A 100 26.86 -13.19 -17.81
C GLN A 100 25.52 -13.25 -17.03
N GLU A 101 24.38 -13.21 -17.72
CA GLU A 101 23.04 -13.39 -17.15
C GLU A 101 22.91 -14.75 -16.43
N ASN A 102 23.35 -15.84 -17.07
CA ASN A 102 23.35 -17.17 -16.46
C ASN A 102 24.27 -17.25 -15.22
N SER A 103 25.38 -16.51 -15.20
CA SER A 103 26.26 -16.40 -14.02
C SER A 103 25.53 -15.73 -12.85
N TYR A 104 24.86 -14.60 -13.07
CA TYR A 104 24.04 -13.94 -12.04
C TYR A 104 22.90 -14.84 -11.55
N ARG A 105 22.22 -15.56 -12.45
CA ARG A 105 21.14 -16.50 -12.11
C ARG A 105 21.63 -17.68 -11.26
N THR A 106 22.85 -18.15 -11.50
CA THR A 106 23.51 -19.17 -10.67
C THR A 106 23.83 -18.62 -9.28
N GLN A 107 24.29 -17.36 -9.20
CA GLN A 107 24.56 -16.69 -7.93
C GLN A 107 23.27 -16.44 -7.11
N GLU A 108 22.18 -16.04 -7.75
CA GLU A 108 20.85 -15.89 -7.14
C GLU A 108 20.35 -17.22 -6.55
N ASN A 109 20.45 -18.32 -7.30
CA ASN A 109 20.10 -19.66 -6.81
C ASN A 109 20.96 -20.10 -5.62
N SER A 110 22.24 -19.70 -5.57
CA SER A 110 23.11 -19.94 -4.41
C SER A 110 22.60 -19.20 -3.16
N TYR A 111 22.28 -17.92 -3.27
CA TYR A 111 21.69 -17.14 -2.17
C TYR A 111 20.34 -17.71 -1.71
N ARG A 112 19.49 -18.14 -2.64
CA ARG A 112 18.19 -18.75 -2.34
C ARG A 112 18.33 -20.09 -1.59
N THR A 113 19.36 -20.87 -1.94
CA THR A 113 19.72 -22.11 -1.23
C THR A 113 20.20 -21.82 0.19
N GLN A 114 21.00 -20.75 0.37
CA GLN A 114 21.47 -20.30 1.67
C GLN A 114 20.31 -19.77 2.55
N GLU A 115 19.36 -19.04 1.98
CA GLU A 115 18.14 -18.59 2.67
C GLU A 115 17.28 -19.77 3.16
N ASN A 116 17.09 -20.79 2.31
CA ASN A 116 16.39 -22.02 2.69
C ASN A 116 17.11 -22.80 3.81
N SER A 117 18.45 -22.78 3.84
CA SER A 117 19.23 -23.34 4.95
C SER A 117 18.96 -22.60 6.27
N TYR A 118 18.98 -21.26 6.26
CA TYR A 118 18.65 -20.46 7.45
C TYR A 118 17.20 -20.66 7.92
N ARG A 119 16.23 -20.71 7.00
CA ARG A 119 14.82 -21.00 7.32
C ARG A 119 14.65 -22.39 7.94
N THR A 120 15.39 -23.39 7.45
CA THR A 120 15.41 -24.74 8.04
C THR A 120 15.98 -24.71 9.46
N GLN A 121 17.07 -23.97 9.68
CA GLN A 121 17.67 -23.81 11.01
C GLN A 121 16.74 -23.09 11.99
N GLU A 122 15.98 -22.08 11.54
CA GLU A 122 14.96 -21.41 12.36
C GLU A 122 13.84 -22.38 12.78
N ASN A 123 13.37 -23.22 11.85
CA ASN A 123 12.36 -24.24 12.14
C ASN A 123 12.87 -25.27 13.17
N CYS A 124 14.15 -25.68 13.10
CA CYS A 124 14.76 -26.52 14.13
C CYS A 124 14.76 -25.86 15.51
N TYR A 125 15.09 -24.57 15.61
CA TYR A 125 15.04 -23.84 16.88
C TYR A 125 13.61 -23.72 17.45
N ARG A 126 12.60 -23.46 16.60
CA ARG A 126 11.19 -23.44 17.02
C ARG A 126 10.72 -24.82 17.50
N ALA A 127 11.12 -25.90 16.83
CA ALA A 127 10.84 -27.26 17.29
C ALA A 127 11.49 -27.58 18.64
N GLN A 128 12.69 -27.05 18.90
CA GLN A 128 13.37 -27.18 20.18
C GLN A 128 12.67 -26.39 21.31
N GLU A 129 12.21 -25.15 21.04
CA GLU A 129 11.42 -24.34 21.97
C GLU A 129 10.08 -25.02 22.35
N ASN A 130 9.40 -25.61 21.37
CA ASN A 130 8.18 -26.38 21.61
C ASN A 130 8.43 -27.64 22.47
N ASN A 131 9.55 -28.33 22.28
CA ASN A 131 9.94 -29.46 23.15
C ASN A 131 10.21 -29.01 24.60
N TYR A 132 10.85 -27.86 24.81
CA TYR A 132 11.05 -27.31 26.16
C TYR A 132 9.70 -26.95 26.83
N ARG A 133 8.75 -26.34 26.10
CA ARG A 133 7.39 -26.10 26.62
C ARG A 133 6.64 -27.40 26.97
N ALA A 134 6.80 -28.45 26.17
CA ALA A 134 6.20 -29.75 26.44
C ALA A 134 6.81 -30.44 27.68
N GLN A 135 8.12 -30.26 27.91
CA GLN A 135 8.78 -30.70 29.15
C GLN A 135 8.29 -29.92 30.37
N GLU A 136 8.15 -28.59 30.28
CA GLU A 136 7.60 -27.74 31.34
C GLU A 136 6.18 -28.18 31.72
N HIS A 137 5.32 -28.48 30.72
CA HIS A 137 3.98 -29.00 30.96
C HIS A 137 4.00 -30.38 31.64
N ASN A 138 4.89 -31.29 31.24
CA ASN A 138 5.03 -32.60 31.88
C ASN A 138 5.50 -32.49 33.34
N TYR A 139 6.47 -31.62 33.64
CA TYR A 139 6.89 -31.35 35.01
C TYR A 139 5.74 -30.83 35.87
N ARG A 140 4.95 -29.87 35.36
CA ARG A 140 3.76 -29.34 36.04
C ARG A 140 2.65 -30.38 36.25
N THR A 141 2.59 -31.40 35.39
CA THR A 141 1.63 -32.51 35.49
C THR A 141 2.11 -33.60 36.46
N GLN A 142 3.43 -33.78 36.59
CA GLN A 142 4.01 -34.62 37.65
C GLN A 142 3.85 -33.98 39.03
N GLU A 143 4.09 -32.66 39.15
CA GLU A 143 3.93 -31.92 40.41
C GLU A 143 2.50 -32.01 40.99
N SER A 144 1.48 -32.00 40.12
CA SER A 144 0.08 -32.23 40.52
C SER A 144 -0.26 -33.70 40.81
N SER A 145 0.49 -34.67 40.28
CA SER A 145 0.34 -36.09 40.61
C SER A 145 0.90 -36.43 42.00
N TYR A 146 2.09 -35.90 42.35
CA TYR A 146 2.69 -36.11 43.67
C TYR A 146 1.85 -35.50 44.81
N ARG A 147 1.03 -34.49 44.53
CA ARG A 147 0.16 -33.82 45.51
C ARG A 147 -1.07 -34.62 45.93
N VAL A 148 -1.29 -35.81 45.38
CA VAL A 148 -2.47 -36.66 45.63
C VAL A 148 -2.15 -37.87 46.52
N GLN A 149 -0.89 -38.07 46.92
CA GLN A 149 -0.43 -39.26 47.67
C GLN A 149 0.27 -38.94 49.00
N GLU A 150 -0.45 -38.36 49.97
CA GLU A 150 -0.09 -38.44 51.39
C GLU A 150 -1.28 -38.88 52.25
N PRO A 151 -1.23 -40.05 52.94
CA PRO A 151 -2.22 -40.44 53.92
C PRO A 151 -1.99 -39.75 55.26
N GLN A 152 -3.06 -39.29 55.91
CA GLN A 152 -3.01 -38.67 57.23
C GLN A 152 -2.58 -39.66 58.32
N SER A 153 -1.63 -39.26 59.16
CA SER A 153 -1.53 -39.76 60.54
C SER A 153 -1.13 -38.63 61.49
N SER A 154 -1.83 -38.56 62.62
CA SER A 154 -1.83 -37.44 63.54
C SER A 154 -0.75 -37.56 64.61
N ILE A 155 -0.26 -36.42 65.12
CA ILE A 155 -0.18 -36.10 66.56
C ILE A 155 0.02 -34.58 66.74
N LYS A 156 -0.72 -34.00 67.69
CA LYS A 156 -0.72 -32.57 68.07
C LYS A 156 0.36 -32.30 69.14
N LEU A 157 0.86 -31.06 69.21
CA LEU A 157 1.01 -30.26 70.45
C LEU A 157 1.39 -28.79 70.10
N GLU A 158 0.64 -27.85 70.67
CA GLU A 158 0.69 -26.37 70.51
C GLU A 158 1.61 -25.72 71.59
N PRO A 159 1.71 -24.37 71.80
CA PRO A 159 1.11 -23.18 71.14
C PRO A 159 2.22 -22.18 70.65
N GLU A 160 2.13 -20.85 70.49
CA GLU A 160 1.08 -19.81 70.65
C GLU A 160 1.41 -18.53 69.83
N SER A 161 0.40 -17.83 69.25
CA SER A 161 0.25 -16.34 69.25
C SER A 161 -0.96 -15.89 68.38
N PRO A 162 -1.68 -14.77 68.70
CA PRO A 162 -3.04 -14.51 68.20
C PRO A 162 -3.19 -13.18 67.39
N PRO A 163 -4.41 -12.74 67.02
CA PRO A 163 -5.46 -13.45 66.30
C PRO A 163 -5.78 -12.80 64.92
N GLN A 164 -6.36 -13.56 64.00
CA GLN A 164 -6.87 -13.04 62.72
C GLN A 164 -8.30 -12.51 62.84
N TYR A 165 -8.66 -11.51 62.02
CA TYR A 165 -10.05 -11.25 61.63
C TYR A 165 -10.20 -11.29 60.11
N ALA A 166 -10.81 -12.38 59.65
CA ALA A 166 -11.46 -12.64 58.37
C ALA A 166 -11.12 -11.76 57.14
N GLU A 167 -10.47 -12.37 56.13
CA GLU A 167 -10.80 -12.10 54.72
C GLU A 167 -11.57 -13.29 54.13
N ASN A 168 -12.63 -12.96 53.40
CA ASN A 168 -13.57 -13.91 52.81
C ASN A 168 -13.17 -14.21 51.36
N SER A 169 -13.36 -15.45 50.91
CA SER A 169 -12.88 -15.90 49.60
C SER A 169 -13.68 -15.31 48.44
N MET A 170 -13.01 -14.62 47.51
CA MET A 170 -13.49 -14.48 46.12
C MET A 170 -12.36 -14.49 45.08
N SER A 171 -12.52 -15.41 44.13
CA SER A 171 -12.27 -15.27 42.68
C SER A 171 -11.10 -14.38 42.23
N PHE A 172 -10.00 -15.00 41.77
CA PHE A 172 -8.89 -14.30 41.11
C PHE A 172 -9.27 -13.90 39.67
N SER A 173 -10.13 -12.90 39.53
CA SER A 173 -10.46 -12.26 38.27
C SER A 173 -9.22 -11.60 37.65
N LYS A 174 -9.08 -11.67 36.32
CA LYS A 174 -8.09 -10.87 35.57
C LYS A 174 -8.27 -9.40 35.92
N LEU A 175 -7.30 -8.80 36.62
CA LEU A 175 -7.28 -7.36 36.85
C LEU A 175 -7.09 -6.63 35.52
N HIS A 176 -7.91 -5.60 35.32
CA HIS A 176 -7.88 -4.72 34.14
C HIS A 176 -6.49 -4.13 33.90
N GLU A 177 -6.11 -3.99 32.63
CA GLU A 177 -5.13 -2.98 32.25
C GLU A 177 -5.73 -1.59 32.47
N ASP A 178 -5.02 -0.76 33.22
CA ASP A 178 -5.45 0.59 33.56
C ASP A 178 -5.34 1.52 32.33
N PRO A 179 -6.42 2.21 31.89
CA PRO A 179 -6.41 3.00 30.65
C PRO A 179 -5.39 4.14 30.61
N SER A 180 -4.83 4.53 31.76
CA SER A 180 -3.83 5.59 31.87
C SER A 180 -2.49 5.28 31.19
N THR A 181 -2.25 4.03 30.74
CA THR A 181 -0.98 3.61 30.14
C THR A 181 -0.98 3.68 28.59
N SER A 182 -2.14 3.84 27.96
CA SER A 182 -2.26 3.97 26.48
C SER A 182 -1.99 5.38 25.96
N VAL A 183 -1.90 6.37 26.85
CA VAL A 183 -1.93 7.81 26.54
C VAL A 183 -0.59 8.39 26.07
N LEU A 184 0.54 7.70 26.34
CA LEU A 184 1.87 8.16 25.91
C LEU A 184 2.43 7.29 24.77
N ASN A 185 2.38 7.81 23.54
CA ASN A 185 3.04 7.23 22.37
C ASN A 185 4.57 7.45 22.43
N ILE A 186 5.22 6.84 23.42
CA ILE A 186 6.65 7.03 23.67
C ILE A 186 7.48 6.39 22.55
N GLU A 187 8.41 7.16 21.98
CA GLU A 187 9.31 6.69 20.93
C GLU A 187 10.63 6.10 21.46
N CYS A 188 11.20 5.18 20.67
CA CYS A 188 12.53 4.64 20.88
C CYS A 188 13.59 5.69 20.61
N ARG A 189 14.28 6.17 21.67
CA ARG A 189 15.34 7.20 21.60
C ARG A 189 16.46 6.87 20.60
N VAL A 190 16.66 5.59 20.28
CA VAL A 190 17.64 5.13 19.28
C VAL A 190 17.15 5.32 17.84
N CYS A 191 15.86 5.09 17.51
CA CYS A 191 15.43 4.97 16.11
C CYS A 191 14.02 5.50 15.75
N GLY A 192 13.29 6.16 16.65
CA GLY A 192 11.95 6.70 16.36
C GLY A 192 10.90 5.63 16.04
N ASP A 193 11.11 4.38 16.47
CA ASP A 193 10.08 3.32 16.39
C ASP A 193 9.35 3.25 17.74
N LYS A 194 8.10 2.78 17.79
CA LYS A 194 7.32 2.73 19.04
C LYS A 194 8.11 2.00 20.14
N ALA A 195 8.29 2.63 21.30
CA ALA A 195 8.96 1.99 22.41
C ALA A 195 8.07 0.87 22.97
N SER A 196 8.68 -0.28 23.28
CA SER A 196 8.00 -1.39 23.96
C SER A 196 8.17 -1.33 25.48
N GLY A 197 8.84 -0.29 25.99
CA GLY A 197 9.12 -0.09 27.40
C GLY A 197 10.45 0.61 27.64
N PHE A 198 10.87 0.61 28.90
CA PHE A 198 12.14 1.15 29.37
C PHE A 198 13.16 0.00 29.47
N HIS A 199 14.12 -0.05 28.55
CA HIS A 199 15.08 -1.16 28.42
C HIS A 199 16.50 -0.64 28.52
N TYR A 200 17.33 -1.25 29.37
CA TYR A 200 18.74 -0.86 29.57
C TYR A 200 18.92 0.62 29.94
N GLY A 201 17.96 1.23 30.66
CA GLY A 201 18.01 2.63 31.08
C GLY A 201 17.39 3.66 30.13
N VAL A 202 16.76 3.25 29.01
CA VAL A 202 16.14 4.19 28.06
C VAL A 202 14.82 3.66 27.48
N HIS A 203 13.98 4.54 26.95
CA HIS A 203 12.86 4.13 26.10
C HIS A 203 13.34 3.57 24.76
N ALA A 204 13.04 2.30 24.52
CA ALA A 204 13.49 1.57 23.33
C ALA A 204 12.42 0.63 22.78
N CYS A 205 12.49 0.38 21.47
CA CYS A 205 11.71 -0.66 20.80
C CYS A 205 12.40 -2.03 20.94
N GLU A 206 11.64 -3.13 20.80
CA GLU A 206 12.18 -4.50 20.82
C GLU A 206 13.38 -4.70 19.89
N GLY A 207 13.36 -4.08 18.70
CA GLY A 207 14.46 -4.16 17.74
C GLY A 207 15.79 -3.58 18.24
N CYS A 208 15.78 -2.50 19.04
CA CYS A 208 17.01 -1.89 19.58
C CYS A 208 17.42 -2.53 20.91
N LYS A 209 16.46 -2.89 21.77
CA LYS A 209 16.66 -3.75 22.94
C LYS A 209 17.36 -5.06 22.57
N GLY A 210 16.84 -5.78 21.57
CA GLY A 210 17.40 -7.05 21.10
C GLY A 210 18.79 -6.90 20.48
N PHE A 211 19.02 -5.83 19.71
CA PHE A 211 20.31 -5.49 19.13
C PHE A 211 21.37 -5.20 20.22
N PHE A 212 21.07 -4.30 21.16
CA PHE A 212 21.97 -3.96 22.26
C PHE A 212 22.33 -5.19 23.10
N ARG A 213 21.32 -5.98 23.51
CA ARG A 213 21.50 -7.25 24.24
C ARG A 213 22.43 -8.21 23.51
N ARG A 214 22.27 -8.36 22.20
CA ARG A 214 23.10 -9.25 21.37
C ARG A 214 24.55 -8.76 21.29
N THR A 215 24.74 -7.47 21.06
CA THR A 215 26.07 -6.83 20.97
C THR A 215 26.86 -7.05 22.26
N ILE A 216 26.25 -6.76 23.42
CA ILE A 216 26.89 -6.93 24.73
C ILE A 216 27.13 -8.42 25.04
N ARG A 217 26.10 -9.29 24.91
CA ARG A 217 26.22 -10.72 25.29
C ARG A 217 27.25 -11.47 24.45
N LEU A 218 27.36 -11.16 23.15
CA LEU A 218 28.30 -11.82 22.24
C LEU A 218 29.61 -11.05 22.08
N LYS A 219 29.79 -9.92 22.80
CA LYS A 219 30.96 -9.02 22.69
C LYS A 219 31.29 -8.64 21.24
N LEU A 220 30.26 -8.32 20.45
CA LEU A 220 30.45 -7.98 19.04
C LEU A 220 31.16 -6.63 18.90
N VAL A 221 32.22 -6.61 18.11
CA VAL A 221 32.90 -5.40 17.65
C VAL A 221 32.44 -5.15 16.20
N TYR A 222 32.15 -3.89 15.88
CA TYR A 222 31.75 -3.46 14.54
C TYR A 222 32.82 -2.54 13.96
N ASP A 223 33.08 -2.67 12.66
CA ASP A 223 34.02 -1.80 11.94
C ASP A 223 33.63 -0.33 12.08
N HIS A 224 34.64 0.54 12.19
CA HIS A 224 34.43 1.97 12.38
C HIS A 224 33.65 2.60 11.21
N CYS A 225 32.82 3.61 11.51
CA CYS A 225 32.12 4.37 10.48
C CYS A 225 32.06 5.86 10.85
N ASP A 226 32.81 6.66 10.09
CA ASP A 226 32.95 8.11 10.22
C ASP A 226 31.79 8.90 9.59
N LEU A 227 30.86 8.21 8.90
CA LEU A 227 29.74 8.84 8.19
C LEU A 227 28.60 9.32 9.12
N HIS A 228 28.76 9.19 10.45
CA HIS A 228 27.78 9.59 11.48
C HIS A 228 26.31 9.27 11.11
N CYS A 229 26.05 8.04 10.66
CA CYS A 229 24.80 7.69 9.99
C CYS A 229 23.55 7.99 10.82
N ARG A 230 22.57 8.72 10.24
CA ARG A 230 21.26 8.96 10.87
C ARG A 230 20.51 7.64 11.08
N ILE A 231 20.19 7.33 12.33
CA ILE A 231 19.51 6.08 12.74
C ILE A 231 18.02 6.37 12.97
N HIS A 232 17.19 5.89 12.05
CA HIS A 232 15.73 5.92 12.08
C HIS A 232 15.15 4.53 11.78
N LYS A 233 13.84 4.34 11.93
CA LYS A 233 13.15 3.03 11.86
C LYS A 233 13.52 2.16 10.64
N LYS A 234 13.72 2.80 9.48
CA LYS A 234 14.15 2.15 8.22
C LYS A 234 15.67 1.97 8.10
N SER A 235 16.48 2.95 8.49
CA SER A 235 17.95 2.88 8.37
C SER A 235 18.64 2.10 9.47
N ARG A 236 17.98 1.80 10.59
CA ARG A 236 18.60 1.18 11.80
C ARG A 236 19.35 -0.13 11.56
N ASN A 237 19.16 -0.80 10.43
CA ASN A 237 19.87 -2.02 10.07
C ASN A 237 21.02 -1.80 9.05
N LYS A 238 21.26 -0.56 8.57
CA LYS A 238 22.25 -0.23 7.53
C LYS A 238 23.69 -0.12 8.05
N CYS A 239 23.89 0.46 9.24
CA CYS A 239 25.21 0.55 9.88
C CYS A 239 25.11 0.09 11.35
N GLN A 240 25.76 -1.03 11.67
CA GLN A 240 25.74 -1.60 13.02
C GLN A 240 26.55 -0.76 14.01
N TYR A 241 27.70 -0.23 13.58
CA TYR A 241 28.54 0.67 14.38
C TYR A 241 27.78 1.93 14.83
N CYS A 242 27.28 2.75 13.90
CA CYS A 242 26.56 3.98 14.24
C CYS A 242 25.29 3.71 15.06
N ARG A 243 24.61 2.58 14.84
CA ARG A 243 23.47 2.17 15.68
C ARG A 243 23.89 1.86 17.11
N PHE A 244 24.98 1.12 17.31
CA PHE A 244 25.48 0.79 18.64
C PHE A 244 26.04 2.02 19.36
N GLN A 245 26.77 2.88 18.66
CA GLN A 245 27.19 4.17 19.20
C GLN A 245 25.98 5.03 19.63
N LYS A 246 24.91 5.09 18.81
CA LYS A 246 23.69 5.78 19.21
C LYS A 246 23.01 5.13 20.42
N CYS A 247 22.99 3.80 20.54
CA CYS A 247 22.50 3.13 21.76
C CYS A 247 23.26 3.61 23.01
N LEU A 248 24.59 3.62 22.97
CA LEU A 248 25.42 4.09 24.10
C LEU A 248 25.18 5.58 24.38
N MET A 249 25.20 6.42 23.34
CA MET A 249 25.02 7.87 23.43
C MET A 249 23.68 8.28 24.04
N VAL A 250 22.58 7.55 23.77
CA VAL A 250 21.27 7.84 24.42
C VAL A 250 21.15 7.29 25.84
N GLY A 251 22.17 6.59 26.35
CA GLY A 251 22.23 6.07 27.72
C GLY A 251 21.99 4.57 27.89
N MET A 252 21.95 3.76 26.83
CA MET A 252 21.76 2.31 26.98
C MET A 252 22.95 1.67 27.71
N SER A 253 22.70 1.09 28.88
CA SER A 253 23.72 0.47 29.73
C SER A 253 23.31 -0.92 30.20
N HIS A 254 24.24 -1.87 30.15
CA HIS A 254 24.07 -3.19 30.76
C HIS A 254 23.84 -3.10 32.28
N ASN A 255 24.38 -2.07 32.94
CA ASN A 255 24.24 -1.91 34.39
C ASN A 255 22.90 -1.24 34.77
N ALA A 256 22.14 -0.76 33.78
CA ALA A 256 20.81 -0.17 33.96
C ALA A 256 19.66 -1.15 33.64
N ILE A 257 19.91 -2.46 33.73
CA ILE A 257 18.87 -3.49 33.61
C ILE A 257 17.95 -3.42 34.83
N ARG A 258 16.67 -3.16 34.60
CA ARG A 258 15.58 -3.29 35.59
C ARG A 258 14.52 -4.23 35.03
N PHE A 259 13.95 -5.08 35.89
CA PHE A 259 12.89 -6.01 35.52
C PHE A 259 11.52 -5.41 35.78
N GLY A 260 10.84 -4.98 34.71
CA GLY A 260 9.42 -4.62 34.74
C GLY A 260 9.09 -3.20 35.25
N ARG A 261 8.12 -2.58 34.55
CA ARG A 261 7.52 -1.25 34.77
C ARG A 261 8.49 -0.05 34.73
N MET A 262 7.95 1.06 34.21
CA MET A 262 8.60 2.37 34.23
C MET A 262 8.67 2.86 35.69
N PRO A 263 9.81 3.42 36.18
CA PRO A 263 9.84 4.05 37.49
C PRO A 263 8.78 5.15 37.60
N GLN A 264 8.09 5.24 38.73
CA GLN A 264 7.02 6.25 38.89
C GLN A 264 7.53 7.68 38.70
N ALA A 265 8.72 8.00 39.22
CA ALA A 265 9.38 9.29 38.99
C ALA A 265 9.67 9.57 37.50
N GLU A 266 9.94 8.55 36.67
CA GLU A 266 10.11 8.72 35.22
C GLU A 266 8.75 8.92 34.53
N LYS A 267 7.68 8.24 34.99
CA LYS A 267 6.31 8.47 34.53
C LYS A 267 5.85 9.91 34.84
N GLU A 268 6.09 10.36 36.06
CA GLU A 268 5.76 11.71 36.52
C GLU A 268 6.59 12.78 35.79
N LYS A 269 7.89 12.52 35.56
CA LYS A 269 8.75 13.40 34.75
C LYS A 269 8.28 13.51 33.30
N LEU A 270 7.90 12.39 32.66
CA LEU A 270 7.34 12.42 31.31
C LEU A 270 6.02 13.20 31.26
N LEU A 271 5.11 12.96 32.22
CA LEU A 271 3.85 13.72 32.29
C LEU A 271 4.09 15.22 32.50
N ALA A 272 5.07 15.59 33.32
CA ALA A 272 5.48 16.98 33.50
C ALA A 272 6.12 17.57 32.24
N GLU A 273 6.99 16.84 31.53
CA GLU A 273 7.56 17.26 30.24
C GLU A 273 6.45 17.52 29.20
N PHE A 274 5.48 16.60 29.08
CA PHE A 274 4.31 16.77 28.20
C PHE A 274 3.41 17.97 28.60
N SER A 275 3.29 18.30 29.89
CA SER A 275 2.56 19.49 30.34
C SER A 275 3.34 20.77 30.06
N THR A 276 4.65 20.82 30.30
CA THR A 276 5.47 22.00 30.05
C THR A 276 5.65 22.32 28.56
N ASP A 277 5.67 21.31 27.69
CA ASP A 277 5.65 21.50 26.23
C ASP A 277 4.32 22.09 25.74
N MET A 278 3.22 21.94 26.49
CA MET A 278 1.96 22.62 26.20
C MET A 278 1.94 24.06 26.73
N ASP A 279 2.46 24.29 27.95
CA ASP A 279 2.47 25.62 28.60
C ASP A 279 3.50 26.60 27.99
N HIS A 280 4.49 26.11 27.22
CA HIS A 280 5.52 26.94 26.56
C HIS A 280 5.33 27.12 25.04
N MET A 281 4.24 26.62 24.45
CA MET A 281 3.92 26.86 23.05
C MET A 281 3.23 28.23 22.86
N HIS A 282 3.57 28.93 21.77
CA HIS A 282 2.83 30.12 21.35
C HIS A 282 1.36 29.71 21.05
N PRO A 283 0.34 30.49 21.47
CA PRO A 283 -1.07 30.08 21.36
C PRO A 283 -1.46 29.63 19.94
N GLU A 284 -1.06 30.41 18.94
CA GLU A 284 -1.25 30.13 17.51
C GLU A 284 -0.68 28.76 17.07
N ALA A 285 0.48 28.35 17.61
CA ALA A 285 1.07 27.05 17.32
C ALA A 285 0.33 25.90 18.02
N ALA A 286 -0.36 26.17 19.14
CA ALA A 286 -1.24 25.20 19.78
C ALA A 286 -2.55 25.02 18.99
N ASP A 287 -3.13 26.11 18.48
CA ASP A 287 -4.33 26.09 17.62
C ASP A 287 -4.08 25.32 16.32
N LEU A 288 -2.95 25.57 15.65
CA LEU A 288 -2.54 24.82 14.44
C LEU A 288 -2.33 23.32 14.72
N LYS A 289 -1.74 22.94 15.87
CA LYS A 289 -1.64 21.53 16.29
C LYS A 289 -3.00 20.91 16.59
N SER A 290 -3.93 21.68 17.17
CA SER A 290 -5.30 21.25 17.44
C SER A 290 -6.06 20.98 16.14
N LEU A 291 -5.95 21.86 15.14
CA LEU A 291 -6.50 21.70 13.81
C LEU A 291 -5.99 20.42 13.12
N ALA A 292 -4.66 20.20 13.13
CA ALA A 292 -4.06 18.97 12.61
C ALA A 292 -4.63 17.71 13.28
N LYS A 293 -4.78 17.72 14.62
CA LYS A 293 -5.36 16.61 15.38
C LYS A 293 -6.83 16.36 15.02
N GLN A 294 -7.66 17.41 14.96
CA GLN A 294 -9.07 17.30 14.58
C GLN A 294 -9.24 16.70 13.18
N LEU A 295 -8.48 17.19 12.20
CA LEU A 295 -8.53 16.68 10.83
C LEU A 295 -8.06 15.22 10.75
N TYR A 296 -7.02 14.84 11.50
CA TYR A 296 -6.58 13.45 11.59
C TYR A 296 -7.62 12.52 12.23
N GLU A 297 -8.25 12.91 13.34
CA GLU A 297 -9.31 12.13 13.98
C GLU A 297 -10.54 11.97 13.07
N SER A 298 -10.90 13.02 12.32
CA SER A 298 -11.95 12.96 11.31
C SER A 298 -11.59 12.07 10.11
N TYR A 299 -10.35 12.13 9.64
CA TYR A 299 -9.85 11.25 8.57
C TYR A 299 -9.98 9.78 8.97
N LEU A 300 -9.55 9.42 10.19
CA LEU A 300 -9.68 8.04 10.71
C LEU A 300 -11.13 7.57 10.85
N LYS A 301 -12.07 8.50 11.12
CA LYS A 301 -13.50 8.20 11.25
C LYS A 301 -14.16 7.97 9.88
N ASN A 302 -13.84 8.81 8.89
CA ASN A 302 -14.54 8.81 7.60
C ASN A 302 -13.97 7.82 6.58
N PHE A 303 -12.70 7.42 6.69
CA PHE A 303 -12.03 6.57 5.70
C PHE A 303 -11.65 5.18 6.28
N PRO A 304 -12.40 4.10 5.97
CA PRO A 304 -12.21 2.80 6.61
C PRO A 304 -10.82 2.17 6.37
N LEU A 305 -10.24 2.34 5.16
CA LEU A 305 -8.95 1.79 4.78
C LEU A 305 -7.88 2.89 4.73
N THR A 306 -7.26 3.16 5.88
CA THR A 306 -6.19 4.16 6.01
C THR A 306 -4.85 3.66 5.44
N LYS A 307 -3.88 4.56 5.24
CA LYS A 307 -2.53 4.23 4.78
C LYS A 307 -1.79 3.32 5.75
N ALA A 308 -1.98 3.46 7.06
CA ALA A 308 -1.44 2.53 8.04
C ALA A 308 -1.99 1.10 7.85
N LYS A 309 -3.30 0.93 7.64
CA LYS A 309 -3.93 -0.37 7.37
C LYS A 309 -3.45 -0.96 6.04
N ALA A 310 -3.48 -0.17 4.96
CA ALA A 310 -3.01 -0.59 3.63
C ALA A 310 -1.53 -1.02 3.65
N ARG A 311 -0.65 -0.26 4.32
CA ARG A 311 0.77 -0.64 4.50
C ARG A 311 0.96 -1.90 5.35
N ALA A 312 0.07 -2.20 6.30
CA ALA A 312 0.12 -3.44 7.07
C ALA A 312 -0.17 -4.67 6.19
N ILE A 313 -1.23 -4.59 5.37
CA ILE A 313 -1.63 -5.62 4.41
C ILE A 313 -0.53 -5.81 3.35
N LEU A 314 -0.12 -4.73 2.67
CA LEU A 314 0.90 -4.76 1.61
C LEU A 314 2.30 -5.18 2.09
N SER A 315 2.57 -5.18 3.40
CA SER A 315 3.84 -5.68 3.96
C SER A 315 3.73 -7.04 4.65
N GLY A 316 2.58 -7.72 4.55
CA GLY A 316 2.36 -9.07 5.11
C GLY A 316 2.44 -9.10 6.64
N LYS A 317 2.04 -8.02 7.32
CA LYS A 317 2.13 -7.87 8.78
C LYS A 317 0.80 -7.99 9.50
N THR A 318 -0.30 -8.14 8.77
CA THR A 318 -1.61 -8.47 9.34
C THR A 318 -1.63 -9.93 9.80
N SER A 319 -2.29 -10.19 10.93
CA SER A 319 -2.63 -11.56 11.36
C SER A 319 -3.71 -12.19 10.49
N ASP A 320 -4.51 -11.34 9.85
CA ASP A 320 -5.70 -11.73 9.12
C ASP A 320 -5.35 -12.05 7.66
N ASN A 321 -6.20 -12.88 7.04
CA ASN A 321 -6.00 -13.51 5.74
C ASN A 321 -5.37 -12.58 4.70
N ALA A 322 -4.36 -13.10 4.00
CA ALA A 322 -3.76 -12.41 2.86
C ALA A 322 -4.82 -12.07 1.80
N PRO A 323 -4.72 -10.91 1.13
CA PRO A 323 -5.71 -10.49 0.15
C PRO A 323 -5.78 -11.49 -1.02
N PHE A 324 -6.99 -11.76 -1.52
CA PHE A 324 -7.20 -12.55 -2.71
C PHE A 324 -6.56 -11.84 -3.92
N VAL A 325 -5.75 -12.55 -4.70
CA VAL A 325 -4.98 -11.93 -5.80
C VAL A 325 -5.71 -12.09 -7.12
N ILE A 326 -6.04 -10.97 -7.77
CA ILE A 326 -6.57 -10.97 -9.14
C ILE A 326 -5.45 -10.60 -10.11
N HIS A 327 -5.13 -11.52 -11.02
CA HIS A 327 -4.03 -11.38 -11.99
C HIS A 327 -4.40 -11.83 -13.41
N ASP A 328 -5.61 -12.34 -13.63
CA ASP A 328 -6.16 -12.74 -14.94
C ASP A 328 -7.69 -12.75 -14.89
N MET A 329 -8.35 -13.04 -16.02
CA MET A 329 -9.82 -13.07 -16.09
C MET A 329 -10.45 -14.20 -15.26
N LYS A 330 -9.72 -15.29 -15.03
CA LYS A 330 -10.22 -16.40 -14.20
C LYS A 330 -10.31 -15.98 -12.73
N SER A 331 -9.21 -15.45 -12.20
CA SER A 331 -9.14 -14.89 -10.85
C SER A 331 -10.07 -13.68 -10.70
N LEU A 332 -10.32 -12.88 -11.74
CA LEU A 332 -11.34 -11.82 -11.67
C LEU A 332 -12.75 -12.39 -11.43
N VAL A 333 -13.15 -13.45 -12.17
CA VAL A 333 -14.44 -14.11 -11.99
C VAL A 333 -14.55 -14.79 -10.62
N GLU A 334 -13.51 -15.47 -10.15
CA GLU A 334 -13.45 -16.06 -8.79
C GLU A 334 -13.47 -14.97 -7.69
N GLY A 335 -12.95 -13.79 -8.01
CA GLY A 335 -12.86 -12.63 -7.13
C GLY A 335 -14.16 -11.83 -6.98
N GLU A 336 -15.15 -12.02 -7.87
CA GLU A 336 -16.41 -11.24 -7.87
C GLU A 336 -17.13 -11.27 -6.51
N GLN A 337 -17.09 -12.38 -5.79
CA GLN A 337 -17.69 -12.53 -4.45
C GLN A 337 -17.09 -11.60 -3.38
N PHE A 338 -15.86 -11.13 -3.58
CA PHE A 338 -15.18 -10.18 -2.70
C PHE A 338 -15.29 -8.74 -3.20
N ILE A 339 -15.85 -8.51 -4.39
CA ILE A 339 -16.08 -7.17 -4.93
C ILE A 339 -17.42 -6.69 -4.37
N ASN A 340 -17.35 -5.89 -3.31
CA ASN A 340 -18.51 -5.37 -2.58
C ASN A 340 -19.29 -4.34 -3.42
N CYS A 341 -20.04 -4.83 -4.40
CA CYS A 341 -21.04 -4.09 -5.14
C CYS A 341 -22.42 -4.60 -4.73
N GLN A 342 -23.37 -3.69 -4.46
CA GLN A 342 -24.77 -4.10 -4.37
C GLN A 342 -25.16 -4.77 -5.70
N GLN A 343 -25.85 -5.91 -5.61
CA GLN A 343 -26.05 -6.81 -6.74
C GLN A 343 -26.82 -6.09 -7.86
N LEU A 344 -26.14 -5.81 -8.98
CA LEU A 344 -26.84 -5.64 -10.25
C LEU A 344 -27.66 -6.90 -10.51
N PRO A 345 -28.88 -6.80 -11.08
CA PRO A 345 -29.63 -7.97 -11.50
C PRO A 345 -28.77 -8.80 -12.45
N ARG A 346 -28.39 -10.01 -12.04
CA ARG A 346 -27.71 -10.96 -12.92
C ARG A 346 -28.69 -11.29 -14.03
N ASN A 347 -28.40 -10.85 -15.25
CA ASN A 347 -29.33 -10.98 -16.36
C ASN A 347 -29.24 -12.39 -16.97
N GLU A 348 -29.69 -13.40 -16.21
CA GLU A 348 -29.51 -14.83 -16.50
C GLU A 348 -30.13 -15.26 -17.83
N GLN A 349 -31.05 -14.45 -18.38
CA GLN A 349 -31.71 -14.67 -19.66
C GLN A 349 -30.74 -14.69 -20.86
N LEU A 350 -29.52 -14.15 -20.74
CA LEU A 350 -28.52 -14.20 -21.82
C LEU A 350 -27.63 -15.45 -21.80
N ARG A 351 -27.53 -16.17 -20.67
CA ARG A 351 -26.79 -17.46 -20.60
C ARG A 351 -27.53 -18.62 -21.29
N ALA A 352 -28.84 -18.48 -21.52
CA ALA A 352 -29.65 -19.52 -22.15
C ALA A 352 -29.36 -19.73 -23.65
N ASN A 353 -28.73 -18.75 -24.32
CA ASN A 353 -28.32 -18.89 -25.72
C ASN A 353 -26.87 -19.39 -25.81
N MET A 354 -26.72 -20.73 -25.91
CA MET A 354 -25.43 -21.37 -26.19
C MET A 354 -24.80 -20.81 -27.47
N GLY A 355 -23.65 -20.15 -27.35
CA GLY A 355 -22.93 -19.59 -28.51
C GLY A 355 -22.10 -18.33 -28.27
N ALA A 356 -22.15 -17.72 -27.07
CA ALA A 356 -21.31 -16.56 -26.76
C ALA A 356 -19.81 -16.90 -26.92
N MET A 357 -19.12 -16.21 -27.82
CA MET A 357 -17.66 -16.31 -27.91
C MET A 357 -17.03 -15.88 -26.58
N GLN A 358 -15.90 -16.49 -26.23
CA GLN A 358 -15.15 -16.17 -25.00
C GLN A 358 -14.82 -14.66 -24.85
N SER A 359 -14.70 -13.95 -25.98
CA SER A 359 -14.55 -12.49 -26.04
C SER A 359 -15.74 -11.72 -25.44
N GLU A 360 -16.99 -12.17 -25.63
CA GLU A 360 -18.17 -11.46 -25.12
C GLU A 360 -18.32 -11.64 -23.61
N LEU A 361 -18.05 -12.86 -23.12
CA LEU A 361 -18.00 -13.13 -21.67
C LEU A 361 -16.90 -12.32 -20.97
N HIS A 362 -15.73 -12.17 -21.61
CA HIS A 362 -14.67 -11.30 -21.09
C HIS A 362 -15.14 -9.84 -21.00
N ARG A 363 -15.78 -9.32 -22.06
CA ARG A 363 -16.33 -7.96 -22.09
C ARG A 363 -17.39 -7.73 -20.99
N GLU A 364 -18.27 -8.70 -20.75
CA GLU A 364 -19.28 -8.61 -19.68
C GLU A 364 -18.63 -8.56 -18.29
N VAL A 365 -17.60 -9.37 -18.04
CA VAL A 365 -16.85 -9.36 -16.76
C VAL A 365 -16.11 -8.04 -16.57
N GLU A 366 -15.45 -7.50 -17.59
CA GLU A 366 -14.81 -6.16 -17.55
C GLU A 366 -15.82 -5.06 -17.20
N LEU A 367 -17.00 -5.05 -17.84
CA LEU A 367 -18.05 -4.05 -17.60
C LEU A 367 -18.62 -4.15 -16.18
N ARG A 368 -18.85 -5.37 -15.66
CA ARG A 368 -19.32 -5.57 -14.27
C ARG A 368 -18.27 -5.16 -13.23
N PHE A 369 -16.98 -5.41 -13.50
CA PHE A 369 -15.89 -4.90 -12.68
C PHE A 369 -15.87 -3.36 -12.67
N PHE A 370 -15.95 -2.73 -13.84
CA PHE A 370 -15.95 -1.27 -13.94
C PHE A 370 -17.16 -0.62 -13.25
N HIS A 371 -18.36 -1.18 -13.40
CA HIS A 371 -19.54 -0.73 -12.65
C HIS A 371 -19.33 -0.82 -11.13
N SER A 372 -18.67 -1.88 -10.65
CA SER A 372 -18.32 -2.02 -9.23
C SER A 372 -17.35 -0.92 -8.76
N CYS A 373 -16.36 -0.57 -9.58
CA CYS A 373 -15.47 0.58 -9.32
C CYS A 373 -16.23 1.92 -9.29
N GLN A 374 -17.25 2.10 -10.14
CA GLN A 374 -18.10 3.29 -10.10
C GLN A 374 -18.94 3.35 -8.82
N SER A 375 -19.59 2.25 -8.42
CA SER A 375 -20.37 2.18 -7.19
C SER A 375 -19.51 2.53 -5.97
N ARG A 376 -18.32 1.94 -5.86
CA ARG A 376 -17.35 2.25 -4.80
C ARG A 376 -16.80 3.68 -4.88
N SER A 377 -16.67 4.26 -6.07
CA SER A 377 -16.32 5.68 -6.21
C SER A 377 -17.43 6.59 -5.69
N ALA A 378 -18.71 6.26 -5.94
CA ALA A 378 -19.86 7.03 -5.44
C ALA A 378 -20.02 6.93 -3.91
N GLU A 379 -19.77 5.77 -3.31
CA GLU A 379 -19.67 5.61 -1.86
C GLU A 379 -18.53 6.49 -1.29
N ALA A 380 -17.37 6.51 -1.94
CA ALA A 380 -16.23 7.31 -1.51
C ALA A 380 -16.46 8.82 -1.64
N VAL A 381 -17.27 9.30 -2.60
CA VAL A 381 -17.72 10.71 -2.64
C VAL A 381 -18.45 11.09 -1.35
N SER A 382 -19.25 10.19 -0.79
CA SER A 382 -19.96 10.44 0.48
C SER A 382 -18.99 10.54 1.66
N GLU A 383 -17.99 9.65 1.72
CA GLU A 383 -16.92 9.70 2.74
C GLU A 383 -16.12 11.02 2.67
N VAL A 384 -15.75 11.47 1.46
CA VAL A 384 -15.07 12.75 1.25
C VAL A 384 -15.97 13.94 1.61
N THR A 385 -17.28 13.85 1.38
CA THR A 385 -18.25 14.89 1.74
C THR A 385 -18.39 15.02 3.26
N GLU A 386 -18.47 13.91 3.99
CA GLU A 386 -18.50 13.94 5.46
C GLU A 386 -17.16 14.37 6.07
N PHE A 387 -16.03 14.05 5.43
CA PHE A 387 -14.73 14.62 5.80
C PHE A 387 -14.70 16.14 5.57
N ALA A 388 -15.16 16.64 4.42
CA ALA A 388 -15.20 18.08 4.13
C ALA A 388 -16.02 18.87 5.16
N LYS A 389 -17.21 18.37 5.53
CA LYS A 389 -18.07 18.97 6.58
C LYS A 389 -17.39 19.05 7.96
N SER A 390 -16.38 18.24 8.22
CA SER A 390 -15.64 18.23 9.49
C SER A 390 -14.51 19.27 9.57
N ILE A 391 -14.15 19.87 8.43
CA ILE A 391 -13.13 20.92 8.35
C ILE A 391 -13.74 22.19 9.00
N PRO A 392 -13.09 22.80 10.02
CA PRO A 392 -13.57 24.03 10.62
C PRO A 392 -13.88 25.11 9.59
N GLY A 393 -15.05 25.73 9.68
CA GLY A 393 -15.51 26.78 8.78
C GLY A 393 -16.11 26.31 7.44
N PHE A 394 -15.87 25.07 6.97
CA PHE A 394 -16.35 24.62 5.66
C PHE A 394 -17.88 24.72 5.52
N VAL A 395 -18.62 24.25 6.54
CA VAL A 395 -20.10 24.31 6.56
C VAL A 395 -20.66 25.73 6.72
N ASN A 396 -19.81 26.73 6.97
CA ASN A 396 -20.16 28.14 7.10
C ASN A 396 -19.96 28.92 5.80
N LEU A 397 -19.33 28.31 4.77
CA LEU A 397 -19.24 28.86 3.42
C LEU A 397 -20.62 28.87 2.74
N ASP A 398 -20.77 29.63 1.66
CA ASP A 398 -21.99 29.56 0.83
C ASP A 398 -22.23 28.13 0.31
N LEU A 399 -23.49 27.71 0.22
CA LEU A 399 -23.82 26.34 -0.15
C LEU A 399 -23.40 26.00 -1.60
N ASN A 400 -23.45 26.98 -2.51
CA ASN A 400 -22.99 26.79 -3.89
C ASN A 400 -21.46 26.69 -3.95
N ASP A 401 -20.76 27.44 -3.09
CA ASP A 401 -19.30 27.33 -2.93
C ASP A 401 -18.92 25.96 -2.36
N GLN A 402 -19.61 25.46 -1.32
CA GLN A 402 -19.40 24.10 -0.78
C GLN A 402 -19.58 23.02 -1.86
N VAL A 403 -20.63 23.12 -2.67
CA VAL A 403 -20.89 22.19 -3.80
C VAL A 403 -19.80 22.29 -4.87
N THR A 404 -19.36 23.51 -5.21
CA THR A 404 -18.31 23.76 -6.20
C THR A 404 -16.96 23.20 -5.75
N LEU A 405 -16.57 23.44 -4.49
CA LEU A 405 -15.36 22.89 -3.89
C LEU A 405 -15.35 21.36 -3.91
N LEU A 406 -16.48 20.71 -3.57
CA LEU A 406 -16.61 19.26 -3.66
C LEU A 406 -16.57 18.76 -5.11
N LYS A 407 -17.26 19.42 -6.04
CA LYS A 407 -17.30 19.04 -7.47
C LYS A 407 -15.89 18.97 -8.08
N TYR A 408 -15.06 19.99 -7.86
CA TYR A 408 -13.70 20.00 -8.39
C TYR A 408 -12.68 19.24 -7.52
N GLY A 409 -12.86 19.21 -6.19
CA GLY A 409 -11.93 18.59 -5.26
C GLY A 409 -12.05 17.07 -5.12
N VAL A 410 -13.25 16.48 -5.29
CA VAL A 410 -13.48 15.09 -4.91
C VAL A 410 -12.68 14.10 -5.74
N ILE A 411 -12.57 14.27 -7.07
CA ILE A 411 -11.79 13.32 -7.90
C ILE A 411 -10.29 13.42 -7.58
N GLU A 412 -9.78 14.61 -7.24
CA GLU A 412 -8.39 14.79 -6.78
C GLU A 412 -8.15 14.02 -5.47
N VAL A 413 -9.07 14.14 -4.52
CA VAL A 413 -9.03 13.39 -3.25
C VAL A 413 -9.10 11.87 -3.49
N LEU A 414 -10.00 11.39 -4.35
CA LEU A 414 -10.13 9.96 -4.66
C LEU A 414 -8.86 9.39 -5.31
N ILE A 415 -8.26 10.09 -6.28
CA ILE A 415 -7.00 9.68 -6.91
C ILE A 415 -5.86 9.67 -5.87
N LEU A 416 -5.81 10.67 -5.00
CA LEU A 416 -4.81 10.77 -3.95
C LEU A 416 -4.96 9.67 -2.88
N MET A 417 -6.19 9.31 -2.53
CA MET A 417 -6.51 8.21 -1.60
C MET A 417 -6.19 6.82 -2.16
N MET A 418 -6.20 6.64 -3.49
CA MET A 418 -5.73 5.39 -4.11
C MET A 418 -4.22 5.17 -3.92
N ALA A 419 -3.40 6.23 -3.84
CA ALA A 419 -1.95 6.07 -3.79
C ALA A 419 -1.44 5.25 -2.58
N PRO A 420 -1.91 5.47 -1.34
CA PRO A 420 -1.70 4.57 -0.19
C PRO A 420 -1.97 3.07 -0.43
N LEU A 421 -2.88 2.74 -1.34
CA LEU A 421 -3.33 1.37 -1.64
C LEU A 421 -2.48 0.69 -2.72
N MET A 422 -1.64 1.45 -3.42
CA MET A 422 -0.84 1.02 -4.55
C MET A 422 0.62 0.77 -4.18
N ASN A 423 1.18 -0.32 -4.70
CA ASN A 423 2.62 -0.51 -4.82
C ASN A 423 3.01 -0.55 -6.32
N LYS A 424 4.26 -0.92 -6.63
CA LYS A 424 4.74 -1.00 -8.03
C LYS A 424 4.09 -2.13 -8.84
N ASP A 425 3.57 -3.17 -8.18
CA ASP A 425 3.10 -4.43 -8.75
C ASP A 425 1.56 -4.54 -8.82
N GLY A 426 0.82 -3.71 -8.07
CA GLY A 426 -0.64 -3.74 -8.03
C GLY A 426 -1.27 -2.84 -6.95
N THR A 427 -2.59 -2.94 -6.80
CA THR A 427 -3.42 -2.12 -5.91
C THR A 427 -4.32 -2.96 -5.02
N LEU A 428 -4.55 -2.50 -3.78
CA LEU A 428 -5.65 -3.02 -2.96
C LEU A 428 -7.00 -2.46 -3.44
N ILE A 429 -8.02 -3.31 -3.45
CA ILE A 429 -9.45 -2.94 -3.61
C ILE A 429 -10.29 -3.68 -2.54
N SER A 430 -11.61 -3.48 -2.53
CA SER A 430 -12.54 -4.10 -1.56
C SER A 430 -12.07 -3.99 -0.11
N TYR A 431 -11.80 -2.76 0.35
CA TYR A 431 -11.29 -2.49 1.70
C TYR A 431 -10.03 -3.28 2.11
N GLY A 432 -9.23 -3.73 1.13
CA GLY A 432 -7.99 -4.48 1.35
C GLY A 432 -8.15 -6.00 1.30
N GLN A 433 -9.33 -6.52 0.96
CA GLN A 433 -9.57 -7.96 0.79
C GLN A 433 -9.03 -8.52 -0.53
N ILE A 434 -8.83 -7.66 -1.54
CA ILE A 434 -8.33 -8.04 -2.87
C ILE A 434 -7.06 -7.25 -3.18
N PHE A 435 -6.08 -7.90 -3.78
CA PHE A 435 -4.93 -7.26 -4.43
C PHE A 435 -4.99 -7.54 -5.94
N MET A 436 -5.23 -6.51 -6.74
CA MET A 436 -5.28 -6.62 -8.19
C MET A 436 -3.96 -6.18 -8.82
N THR A 437 -3.37 -7.02 -9.67
CA THR A 437 -2.06 -6.73 -10.25
C THR A 437 -2.12 -5.63 -11.30
N ARG A 438 -1.05 -4.84 -11.40
CA ARG A 438 -0.89 -3.77 -12.39
C ARG A 438 -0.82 -4.33 -13.81
N GLU A 439 -0.12 -5.45 -13.99
CA GLU A 439 -0.04 -6.20 -15.26
C GLU A 439 -1.44 -6.60 -15.75
N PHE A 440 -2.30 -7.12 -14.86
CA PHE A 440 -3.67 -7.49 -15.22
C PHE A 440 -4.52 -6.27 -15.57
N LEU A 441 -4.51 -5.23 -14.73
CA LEU A 441 -5.22 -3.97 -15.02
C LEU A 441 -4.82 -3.40 -16.39
N LYS A 442 -3.54 -3.46 -16.75
CA LYS A 442 -3.01 -3.02 -18.04
C LYS A 442 -3.39 -3.92 -19.22
N SER A 443 -3.70 -5.20 -18.96
CA SER A 443 -4.16 -6.17 -19.96
C SER A 443 -5.64 -6.04 -20.32
N LEU A 444 -6.43 -5.31 -19.52
CA LEU A 444 -7.84 -5.03 -19.80
C LEU A 444 -8.01 -4.26 -21.11
N ARG A 445 -9.12 -4.50 -21.79
CA ARG A 445 -9.44 -3.88 -23.07
C ARG A 445 -9.41 -2.35 -22.99
N LYS A 446 -9.01 -1.70 -24.08
CA LYS A 446 -9.06 -0.24 -24.17
C LYS A 446 -10.51 0.28 -24.18
N PRO A 447 -10.77 1.42 -23.52
CA PRO A 447 -9.81 2.27 -22.81
C PRO A 447 -9.60 1.93 -21.32
N PHE A 448 -10.26 0.90 -20.77
CA PHE A 448 -10.14 0.53 -19.34
C PHE A 448 -8.68 0.26 -18.92
N GLY A 449 -7.90 -0.46 -19.73
CA GLY A 449 -6.51 -0.79 -19.43
C GLY A 449 -5.56 0.42 -19.36
N GLU A 450 -5.93 1.54 -19.98
CA GLU A 450 -5.16 2.79 -19.93
C GLU A 450 -5.54 3.67 -18.73
N MET A 451 -6.71 3.44 -18.13
CA MET A 451 -7.24 4.30 -17.05
C MET A 451 -6.36 4.33 -15.81
N MET A 452 -5.74 3.21 -15.43
CA MET A 452 -5.04 3.05 -14.15
C MET A 452 -3.54 3.35 -14.21
N GLU A 453 -2.90 3.23 -15.37
CA GLU A 453 -1.44 3.35 -15.50
C GLU A 453 -0.90 4.73 -15.03
N PRO A 454 -1.52 5.88 -15.38
CA PRO A 454 -1.08 7.19 -14.85
C PRO A 454 -1.22 7.31 -13.32
N LYS A 455 -2.20 6.61 -12.72
CA LYS A 455 -2.41 6.61 -11.27
C LYS A 455 -1.35 5.74 -10.57
N PHE A 456 -0.91 4.64 -11.17
CA PHE A 456 0.26 3.90 -10.68
C PHE A 456 1.54 4.73 -10.72
N GLU A 457 1.81 5.43 -11.83
CA GLU A 457 2.99 6.29 -11.95
C GLU A 457 3.01 7.42 -10.92
N PHE A 458 1.86 8.09 -10.73
CA PHE A 458 1.68 9.09 -9.68
C PHE A 458 1.91 8.48 -8.30
N SER A 459 1.28 7.34 -8.00
CA SER A 459 1.31 6.71 -6.69
C SER A 459 2.70 6.26 -6.27
N VAL A 460 3.52 5.75 -7.21
CA VAL A 460 4.92 5.44 -6.94
C VAL A 460 5.69 6.71 -6.55
N LYS A 461 5.56 7.80 -7.31
CA LYS A 461 6.22 9.09 -7.02
C LYS A 461 5.72 9.72 -5.71
N PHE A 462 4.42 9.63 -5.44
CA PHE A 462 3.77 10.19 -4.25
C PHE A 462 4.15 9.42 -2.98
N ASN A 463 4.19 8.08 -3.02
CA ASN A 463 4.55 7.27 -1.87
C ASN A 463 6.02 7.44 -1.44
N MET A 464 6.90 7.93 -2.33
CA MET A 464 8.28 8.32 -1.99
C MET A 464 8.36 9.57 -1.10
N LEU A 465 7.29 10.36 -0.96
CA LEU A 465 7.19 11.44 0.04
C LEU A 465 6.99 10.89 1.46
N GLU A 466 6.80 9.57 1.59
CA GLU A 466 6.69 8.77 2.81
C GLU A 466 5.54 9.08 3.78
N LEU A 467 4.81 10.19 3.57
CA LEU A 467 3.66 10.72 4.34
C LEU A 467 2.83 9.65 5.09
N ASP A 468 2.37 9.97 6.30
CA ASP A 468 1.45 9.16 7.09
C ASP A 468 -0.02 9.61 7.01
N ASP A 469 -0.90 9.00 7.80
CA ASP A 469 -2.34 9.29 7.79
C ASP A 469 -2.67 10.71 8.30
N SER A 470 -1.86 11.30 9.18
CA SER A 470 -2.04 12.69 9.65
C SER A 470 -1.59 13.72 8.62
N ASP A 471 -0.47 13.47 7.94
CA ASP A 471 -0.03 14.29 6.81
C ASP A 471 -1.08 14.27 5.68
N MET A 472 -1.65 13.09 5.38
CA MET A 472 -2.68 12.92 4.36
C MET A 472 -3.94 13.70 4.72
N ALA A 473 -4.43 13.63 5.96
CA ALA A 473 -5.63 14.35 6.41
C ALA A 473 -5.55 15.86 6.15
N LEU A 474 -4.41 16.47 6.49
CA LEU A 474 -4.14 17.88 6.22
C LEU A 474 -4.12 18.17 4.71
N PHE A 475 -3.44 17.34 3.92
CA PHE A 475 -3.34 17.57 2.48
C PHE A 475 -4.69 17.40 1.74
N LEU A 476 -5.55 16.48 2.18
CA LEU A 476 -6.92 16.38 1.66
C LEU A 476 -7.74 17.65 1.91
N ALA A 477 -7.62 18.24 3.11
CA ALA A 477 -8.32 19.48 3.45
C ALA A 477 -7.82 20.68 2.61
N VAL A 478 -6.51 20.78 2.34
CA VAL A 478 -5.94 21.79 1.41
C VAL A 478 -6.52 21.66 0.00
N ILE A 479 -6.69 20.43 -0.50
CA ILE A 479 -7.25 20.17 -1.84
C ILE A 479 -8.73 20.55 -1.94
N ILE A 480 -9.51 20.22 -0.90
CA ILE A 480 -10.94 20.58 -0.82
C ILE A 480 -11.10 22.11 -0.80
N LEU A 481 -10.31 22.82 0.00
CA LEU A 481 -10.38 24.27 0.19
C LEU A 481 -9.64 25.09 -0.89
N SER A 482 -9.52 24.63 -2.14
CA SER A 482 -8.81 25.44 -3.15
C SER A 482 -9.67 26.61 -3.65
N GLY A 483 -9.23 27.85 -3.41
CA GLY A 483 -9.92 29.07 -3.86
C GLY A 483 -9.92 29.31 -5.38
N ASP A 484 -9.19 28.49 -6.15
CA ASP A 484 -9.03 28.62 -7.60
C ASP A 484 -10.05 27.82 -8.44
N ARG A 485 -11.12 27.28 -7.82
CA ARG A 485 -12.15 26.53 -8.57
C ARG A 485 -13.01 27.45 -9.44
N PRO A 486 -13.31 27.09 -10.69
CA PRO A 486 -14.26 27.84 -11.52
C PRO A 486 -15.65 27.88 -10.88
N GLY A 487 -16.30 29.05 -10.93
CA GLY A 487 -17.68 29.23 -10.47
C GLY A 487 -17.87 29.62 -9.00
N LEU A 488 -16.79 29.76 -8.22
CA LEU A 488 -16.85 30.24 -6.84
C LEU A 488 -17.37 31.69 -6.75
N LEU A 489 -18.24 31.92 -5.77
CA LEU A 489 -18.86 33.21 -5.46
C LEU A 489 -18.03 33.97 -4.42
N ASN A 490 -17.65 33.31 -3.32
CA ASN A 490 -16.96 33.92 -2.18
C ASN A 490 -15.56 33.30 -1.98
N VAL A 491 -14.62 33.65 -2.86
CA VAL A 491 -13.26 33.09 -2.84
C VAL A 491 -12.51 33.40 -1.53
N LYS A 492 -12.60 34.63 -1.02
CA LYS A 492 -11.77 35.08 0.12
C LYS A 492 -11.96 34.22 1.40
N PRO A 493 -13.17 33.92 1.90
CA PRO A 493 -13.34 33.01 3.04
C PRO A 493 -12.76 31.60 2.80
N ILE A 494 -12.74 31.13 1.56
CA ILE A 494 -12.18 29.82 1.20
C ILE A 494 -10.66 29.86 1.30
N GLU A 495 -10.03 30.91 0.77
CA GLU A 495 -8.58 31.14 0.86
C GLU A 495 -8.13 31.31 2.32
N GLU A 496 -8.88 32.06 3.14
CA GLU A 496 -8.60 32.21 4.59
C GLU A 496 -8.66 30.85 5.32
N LEU A 497 -9.61 29.97 4.99
CA LEU A 497 -9.62 28.60 5.54
C LEU A 497 -8.45 27.77 5.00
N GLN A 498 -8.13 27.87 3.71
CA GLN A 498 -7.03 27.13 3.11
C GLN A 498 -5.68 27.52 3.71
N GLU A 499 -5.44 28.82 3.93
CA GLU A 499 -4.24 29.37 4.54
C GLU A 499 -4.03 28.84 5.96
N ASN A 500 -5.08 28.77 6.78
CA ASN A 500 -5.02 28.17 8.11
C ASN A 500 -4.63 26.68 8.07
N VAL A 501 -5.19 25.89 7.14
CA VAL A 501 -4.83 24.48 6.96
C VAL A 501 -3.40 24.34 6.40
N LEU A 502 -2.96 25.23 5.50
CA LEU A 502 -1.60 25.25 4.96
C LEU A 502 -0.55 25.53 6.04
N HIS A 503 -0.77 26.52 6.91
CA HIS A 503 0.09 26.79 8.07
C HIS A 503 0.15 25.59 9.03
N SER A 504 -0.99 24.97 9.30
CA SER A 504 -1.08 23.75 10.12
C SER A 504 -0.29 22.60 9.47
N MET A 505 -0.41 22.41 8.16
CA MET A 505 0.31 21.39 7.40
C MET A 505 1.81 21.64 7.37
N GLU A 506 2.26 22.88 7.21
CA GLU A 506 3.68 23.20 7.22
C GLU A 506 4.31 22.95 8.60
N LEU A 507 3.64 23.39 9.68
CA LEU A 507 4.07 23.13 11.05
C LEU A 507 4.12 21.63 11.36
N HIS A 508 3.08 20.90 10.96
CA HIS A 508 2.99 19.46 11.16
C HIS A 508 4.11 18.72 10.42
N LEU A 509 4.29 18.95 9.12
CA LEU A 509 5.33 18.30 8.31
C LEU A 509 6.75 18.61 8.80
N LYS A 510 7.01 19.83 9.31
CA LYS A 510 8.29 20.20 9.95
C LYS A 510 8.54 19.39 11.22
N ALA A 511 7.49 19.06 11.99
CA ALA A 511 7.58 18.28 13.22
C ALA A 511 7.63 16.76 12.98
N SER A 512 6.83 16.22 12.06
CA SER A 512 6.77 14.79 11.74
C SER A 512 7.93 14.32 10.84
N HIS A 513 8.48 15.19 9.98
CA HIS A 513 9.57 14.87 9.06
C HIS A 513 10.76 15.85 9.16
N PRO A 514 11.43 15.97 10.32
CA PRO A 514 12.49 16.97 10.54
C PRO A 514 13.72 16.80 9.62
N ASP A 515 13.93 15.61 9.06
CA ASP A 515 14.99 15.33 8.09
C ASP A 515 14.66 15.82 6.66
N SER A 516 13.41 16.22 6.37
CA SER A 516 12.87 16.44 5.02
C SER A 516 12.57 17.91 4.72
N LEU A 517 13.60 18.77 4.73
CA LEU A 517 13.53 20.25 4.65
C LEU A 517 12.59 20.85 3.56
N HIS A 518 12.38 20.16 2.44
CA HIS A 518 11.55 20.64 1.32
C HIS A 518 10.25 19.82 1.13
N LEU A 519 9.81 19.07 2.15
CA LEU A 519 8.65 18.20 2.03
C LEU A 519 7.36 18.97 1.72
N PHE A 520 7.08 20.06 2.44
CA PHE A 520 5.89 20.91 2.22
C PHE A 520 5.76 21.35 0.75
N ALA A 521 6.80 21.95 0.18
CA ALA A 521 6.82 22.35 -1.24
C ALA A 521 6.64 21.15 -2.20
N LYS A 522 7.26 20.00 -1.90
CA LYS A 522 7.11 18.77 -2.70
C LYS A 522 5.70 18.19 -2.63
N VAL A 523 4.98 18.36 -1.52
CA VAL A 523 3.58 17.96 -1.34
C VAL A 523 2.67 18.90 -2.15
N LEU A 524 2.83 20.23 -2.01
CA LEU A 524 2.04 21.19 -2.80
C LEU A 524 2.20 21.00 -4.31
N GLN A 525 3.41 20.68 -4.78
CA GLN A 525 3.65 20.37 -6.20
C GLN A 525 2.80 19.21 -6.74
N LYS A 526 2.32 18.30 -5.87
CA LYS A 526 1.43 17.19 -6.27
C LYS A 526 0.02 17.65 -6.60
N MET A 527 -0.41 18.84 -6.18
CA MET A 527 -1.71 19.39 -6.59
C MET A 527 -1.76 19.61 -8.12
N THR A 528 -0.69 20.12 -8.73
CA THR A 528 -0.59 20.27 -10.19
C THR A 528 -0.65 18.92 -10.91
N ASP A 529 0.05 17.90 -10.39
CA ASP A 529 -0.01 16.54 -10.92
C ASP A 529 -1.44 15.97 -10.85
N LEU A 530 -2.15 16.21 -9.73
CA LEU A 530 -3.56 15.77 -9.56
C LEU A 530 -4.49 16.43 -10.56
N ARG A 531 -4.37 17.75 -10.82
CA ARG A 531 -5.16 18.46 -11.84
C ARG A 531 -5.03 17.80 -13.23
N GLN A 532 -3.80 17.45 -13.62
CA GLN A 532 -3.53 16.75 -14.88
C GLN A 532 -4.15 15.33 -14.91
N LEU A 533 -4.06 14.59 -13.80
CA LEU A 533 -4.64 13.25 -13.68
C LEU A 533 -6.17 13.26 -13.74
N VAL A 534 -6.82 14.27 -13.17
CA VAL A 534 -8.29 14.43 -13.25
C VAL A 534 -8.71 14.78 -14.67
N ALA A 535 -8.08 15.77 -15.32
CA ALA A 535 -8.40 16.12 -16.70
C ALA A 535 -8.26 14.91 -17.65
N HIS A 536 -7.17 14.14 -17.53
CA HIS A 536 -6.97 12.91 -18.29
C HIS A 536 -7.99 11.81 -17.92
N HIS A 537 -8.39 11.70 -16.64
CA HIS A 537 -9.43 10.75 -16.24
C HIS A 537 -10.79 11.11 -16.85
N VAL A 538 -11.20 12.38 -16.82
CA VAL A 538 -12.46 12.85 -17.43
C VAL A 538 -12.48 12.57 -18.94
N GLN A 539 -11.37 12.82 -19.64
CA GLN A 539 -11.23 12.49 -21.07
C GLN A 539 -11.44 10.99 -21.35
N LEU A 540 -10.85 10.10 -20.54
CA LEU A 540 -11.06 8.65 -20.67
C LEU A 540 -12.50 8.25 -20.32
N MET A 541 -13.13 8.87 -19.32
CA MET A 541 -14.53 8.62 -18.95
C MET A 541 -15.50 9.04 -20.08
N GLN A 542 -15.22 10.16 -20.75
CA GLN A 542 -15.99 10.61 -21.92
C GLN A 542 -15.79 9.67 -23.11
N LEU A 543 -14.55 9.26 -23.42
CA LEU A 543 -14.25 8.29 -24.47
C LEU A 543 -14.98 6.95 -24.21
N MET A 544 -14.99 6.48 -22.97
CA MET A 544 -15.71 5.26 -22.56
C MET A 544 -17.21 5.34 -22.83
N LYS A 545 -17.82 6.48 -22.50
CA LYS A 545 -19.25 6.77 -22.74
C LYS A 545 -19.60 6.83 -24.23
N GLU A 546 -18.65 7.22 -25.08
CA GLU A 546 -18.82 7.24 -26.54
C GLU A 546 -18.59 5.86 -27.17
N SER A 547 -17.67 5.05 -26.63
CA SER A 547 -17.33 3.73 -27.18
C SER A 547 -18.22 2.57 -26.70
N GLU A 548 -18.80 2.66 -25.50
CA GLU A 548 -19.59 1.58 -24.90
C GLU A 548 -21.06 1.98 -24.72
N ILE A 549 -21.92 1.45 -25.59
CA ILE A 549 -23.38 1.69 -25.57
C ILE A 549 -24.02 1.28 -24.23
N ASP A 550 -23.49 0.23 -23.61
CA ASP A 550 -24.00 -0.35 -22.36
C ASP A 550 -23.40 0.32 -21.10
N LEU A 551 -22.51 1.30 -21.24
CA LEU A 551 -21.83 1.91 -20.11
C LEU A 551 -22.60 3.12 -19.55
N TYR A 552 -23.42 2.83 -18.55
CA TYR A 552 -24.07 3.85 -17.73
C TYR A 552 -23.12 4.35 -16.63
N LEU A 553 -23.02 5.67 -16.51
CA LEU A 553 -22.30 6.30 -15.42
C LEU A 553 -23.19 6.41 -14.18
N HIS A 554 -22.61 6.18 -13.00
CA HIS A 554 -23.36 6.39 -11.75
C HIS A 554 -23.83 7.86 -11.66
N PRO A 555 -25.11 8.16 -11.37
CA PRO A 555 -25.66 9.52 -11.51
C PRO A 555 -24.89 10.61 -10.76
N LEU A 556 -24.43 10.31 -9.54
CA LEU A 556 -23.58 11.21 -8.74
C LEU A 556 -22.25 11.53 -9.43
N LEU A 557 -21.60 10.53 -10.04
CA LEU A 557 -20.33 10.71 -10.74
C LEU A 557 -20.53 11.47 -12.05
N GLN A 558 -21.65 11.21 -12.74
CA GLN A 558 -22.04 11.96 -13.92
C GLN A 558 -22.24 13.46 -13.58
N GLU A 559 -22.85 13.79 -12.44
CA GLU A 559 -23.03 15.18 -12.02
C GLU A 559 -21.71 15.88 -11.67
N ILE A 560 -20.81 15.18 -10.99
CA ILE A 560 -19.47 15.69 -10.66
C ILE A 560 -18.65 15.95 -11.93
N MET A 561 -18.67 15.03 -12.90
CA MET A 561 -17.90 15.15 -14.15
C MET A 561 -18.56 16.04 -15.21
N ARG A 562 -19.84 16.39 -15.06
CA ARG A 562 -20.53 17.30 -15.98
C ARG A 562 -19.86 18.68 -15.94
N ASP A 563 -19.44 19.20 -17.09
CA ASP A 563 -18.76 20.50 -17.20
C ASP A 563 -17.48 20.61 -16.34
N LEU A 564 -16.80 19.47 -16.11
CA LEU A 564 -15.57 19.37 -15.33
C LEU A 564 -14.34 19.40 -16.25
N TYR A 565 -13.74 20.60 -16.38
CA TYR A 565 -12.63 21.00 -17.28
C TYR A 565 -13.03 21.26 -18.74
#